data_AF-A0A183FCH4-F1
#
_entry.id   AF-A0A183FCH4-F1
#
_cell.length_a   1.000
_cell.length_b   1.000
_cell.length_c   1.000
_cell.angle_alpha   90.00
_cell.angle_beta   90.00
_cell.angle_gamma   90.00
#
_symmetry.space_group_name_H-M   'P 1'
#
loop_
_entity.id
_entity.type
_entity.pdbx_description
1 polymer ?
#
loop_
_entity_poly.entity_id
_entity_poly.type
_entity_poly.pdbx_seq_one_letter_code
_entity_poly.pdbx_strand_id
1 'polypeptide(L)'
;MRRQLNGLHLNVFADCLADIPAKTKISTANMSTEWKVERQGPFVETGLKEMLKLWEGRDVRGYGGGLKGIATAFYRQYFRSACRPATMIQSYSCRQGRNRGKDKNLKDLPEGILHNLIGVVLDSVGLGKAELDMTAEE
;
A
#
# COMPACT_ATOMS: atom_id res chain seq x y z
N MET A 1 -7.26 10.33 11.47
CA MET A 1 -6.79 9.43 10.39
C MET A 1 -6.83 9.98 8.94
N ARG A 2 -7.53 11.08 8.60
CA ARG A 2 -7.69 11.51 7.19
C ARG A 2 -6.46 12.14 6.49
N ARG A 3 -5.44 12.61 7.22
CA ARG A 3 -4.32 13.41 6.64
C ARG A 3 -2.96 12.72 6.56
N GLN A 4 -2.76 11.54 7.17
CA GLN A 4 -1.41 10.98 7.38
C GLN A 4 -0.98 9.89 6.38
N LEU A 5 -1.90 9.13 5.77
CA LEU A 5 -1.56 8.09 4.79
C LEU A 5 -1.09 8.64 3.43
N ASN A 6 -1.24 9.95 3.22
CA ASN A 6 -1.14 10.50 1.88
C ASN A 6 0.32 10.72 1.51
N GLY A 7 1.14 11.35 2.35
CA GLY A 7 2.37 12.03 1.92
C GLY A 7 3.40 11.23 1.11
N LEU A 8 3.48 9.91 1.26
CA LEU A 8 4.61 9.11 0.74
C LEU A 8 4.24 8.04 -0.25
N HIS A 9 3.15 7.32 0.01
CA HIS A 9 2.49 6.55 -1.03
C HIS A 9 2.12 7.43 -2.23
N LEU A 10 1.77 8.70 -2.00
CA LEU A 10 1.50 9.67 -3.06
C LEU A 10 2.63 9.78 -4.09
N ASN A 11 3.89 9.77 -3.66
CA ASN A 11 5.02 9.98 -4.55
C ASN A 11 5.30 8.71 -5.36
N VAL A 12 5.40 7.56 -4.68
CA VAL A 12 5.53 6.24 -5.34
C VAL A 12 4.44 6.03 -6.38
N PHE A 13 3.19 6.34 -6.05
CA PHE A 13 2.10 6.21 -7.01
C PHE A 13 2.06 7.30 -8.07
N ALA A 14 2.60 8.49 -7.83
CA ALA A 14 2.69 9.52 -8.87
C ALA A 14 3.68 9.12 -9.95
N ASP A 15 4.83 8.57 -9.55
CA ASP A 15 5.86 8.08 -10.47
C ASP A 15 5.30 6.89 -11.28
N CYS A 16 4.75 5.88 -10.60
CA CYS A 16 4.16 4.73 -11.29
C CYS A 16 2.95 5.08 -12.18
N LEU A 17 2.19 6.14 -11.88
CA LEU A 17 1.04 6.54 -12.70
C LEU A 17 1.44 6.99 -14.12
N ALA A 18 2.67 7.49 -14.30
CA ALA A 18 3.17 7.90 -15.61
C ALA A 18 3.29 6.70 -16.57
N ASP A 19 3.65 5.53 -16.04
CA ASP A 19 3.94 4.33 -16.83
C ASP A 19 2.73 3.40 -17.01
N ILE A 20 1.57 3.72 -16.40
CA ILE A 20 0.38 2.86 -16.46
C ILE A 20 -0.40 3.05 -17.77
N PRO A 21 -0.56 1.98 -18.58
CA PRO A 21 -1.37 2.02 -19.79
C PRO A 21 -2.82 2.45 -19.53
N ALA A 22 -3.45 3.08 -20.53
CA ALA A 22 -4.78 3.67 -20.38
C ALA A 22 -5.92 2.68 -20.06
N LYS A 23 -5.71 1.38 -20.29
CA LYS A 23 -6.72 0.32 -20.07
C LYS A 23 -6.35 -0.63 -18.91
N THR A 24 -5.42 -0.23 -18.05
CA THR A 24 -4.98 -1.09 -16.95
C THR A 24 -6.08 -1.26 -15.91
N LYS A 25 -6.31 -2.51 -15.55
CA LYS A 25 -7.24 -2.91 -14.49
C LYS A 25 -6.47 -3.58 -13.38
N ILE A 26 -6.99 -3.48 -12.17
CA ILE A 26 -6.51 -4.29 -11.05
C ILE A 26 -6.78 -5.76 -11.38
N SER A 27 -5.73 -6.58 -11.39
CA SER A 27 -5.90 -8.02 -11.49
C SER A 27 -4.94 -8.81 -10.63
N THR A 28 -5.48 -9.71 -9.84
CA THR A 28 -4.72 -10.67 -9.05
C THR A 28 -4.02 -11.74 -9.89
N ALA A 29 -4.37 -11.85 -11.18
CA ALA A 29 -3.67 -12.70 -12.15
C ALA A 29 -2.27 -12.16 -12.52
N ASN A 30 -2.06 -10.85 -12.39
CA ASN A 30 -0.76 -10.23 -12.64
C ASN A 30 0.26 -10.49 -11.52
N MET A 31 -0.20 -10.98 -10.36
CA MET A 31 0.62 -11.11 -9.16
C MET A 31 1.45 -12.38 -9.20
N SER A 32 2.77 -12.23 -9.28
CA SER A 32 3.73 -13.33 -9.19
C SER A 32 4.19 -13.64 -7.77
N THR A 33 3.99 -12.71 -6.85
CA THR A 33 4.47 -12.81 -5.46
C THR A 33 3.31 -13.05 -4.51
N GLU A 34 3.56 -13.85 -3.47
CA GLU A 34 2.63 -14.01 -2.36
C GLU A 34 2.79 -12.84 -1.38
N TRP A 35 1.89 -11.87 -1.48
CA TRP A 35 1.89 -10.71 -0.59
C TRP A 35 1.08 -11.01 0.67
N LYS A 36 1.79 -11.20 1.78
CA LYS A 36 1.20 -11.41 3.11
C LYS A 36 1.80 -10.44 4.11
N VAL A 37 1.00 -9.96 5.04
CA VAL A 37 1.52 -9.34 6.27
C VAL A 37 1.62 -10.44 7.31
N GLU A 38 2.84 -10.72 7.77
CA GLU A 38 3.05 -11.68 8.85
C GLU A 38 2.63 -11.08 10.20
N ARG A 39 2.28 -11.93 11.15
CA ARG A 39 1.93 -11.49 12.50
C ARG A 39 3.15 -10.86 13.17
N GLN A 40 3.06 -9.58 13.49
CA GLN A 40 4.09 -8.87 14.24
C GLN A 40 3.48 -7.82 15.17
N GLY A 41 3.77 -7.94 16.47
CA GLY A 41 3.20 -7.06 17.49
C GLY A 41 1.66 -7.05 17.47
N PRO A 42 1.00 -5.88 17.49
CA PRO A 42 -0.46 -5.82 17.43
C PRO A 42 -1.02 -6.14 16.04
N PHE A 43 -0.17 -6.28 15.00
CA PHE A 43 -0.62 -6.55 13.64
C PHE A 43 -0.99 -8.02 13.47
N VAL A 44 -2.17 -8.24 12.87
CA VAL A 44 -2.65 -9.58 12.55
C VAL A 44 -2.14 -10.02 11.19
N GLU A 45 -1.96 -11.33 11.07
CA GLU A 45 -1.64 -11.95 9.80
C GLU A 45 -2.75 -11.67 8.77
N THR A 46 -2.38 -11.27 7.56
CA THR A 46 -3.36 -10.89 6.52
C THR A 46 -2.82 -11.21 5.13
N GLY A 47 -3.57 -12.02 4.37
CA GLY A 47 -3.35 -12.23 2.94
C GLY A 47 -3.82 -11.02 2.13
N LEU A 48 -2.87 -10.30 1.51
CA LEU A 48 -3.18 -9.05 0.81
C LEU A 48 -3.82 -9.32 -0.56
N LYS A 49 -3.51 -10.46 -1.18
CA LYS A 49 -4.09 -10.89 -2.46
C LYS A 49 -5.59 -11.14 -2.35
N GLU A 50 -6.03 -11.84 -1.30
CA GLU A 50 -7.44 -12.15 -1.03
C GLU A 50 -8.22 -10.86 -0.79
N MET A 51 -7.64 -9.92 -0.05
CA MET A 51 -8.25 -8.61 0.19
C MET A 51 -8.35 -7.79 -1.11
N LEU A 52 -7.36 -7.89 -1.99
CA LEU A 52 -7.34 -7.18 -3.26
C LEU A 52 -8.36 -7.72 -4.27
N LYS A 53 -8.78 -8.99 -4.18
CA LYS A 53 -9.82 -9.56 -5.06
C LYS A 53 -11.13 -8.76 -5.06
N LEU A 54 -11.42 -8.03 -3.97
CA LEU A 54 -12.57 -7.12 -3.90
C LEU A 54 -12.49 -5.94 -4.87
N TRP A 55 -11.30 -5.68 -5.40
CA TRP A 55 -10.97 -4.60 -6.32
C TRP A 55 -10.68 -5.11 -7.75
N GLU A 56 -10.79 -6.43 -7.99
CA GLU A 56 -10.54 -7.07 -9.29
C GLU A 56 -11.38 -6.44 -10.40
N GLY A 57 -10.77 -6.20 -11.56
CA GLY A 57 -11.45 -5.68 -12.76
C GLY A 57 -11.77 -4.18 -12.72
N ARG A 58 -11.46 -3.48 -11.61
CA ARG A 58 -11.58 -2.02 -11.53
C ARG A 58 -10.60 -1.35 -12.48
N ASP A 59 -11.11 -0.42 -13.28
CA ASP A 59 -10.31 0.46 -14.13
C ASP A 59 -9.53 1.46 -13.26
N VAL A 60 -8.21 1.46 -13.42
CA VAL A 60 -7.30 2.31 -12.66
C VAL A 60 -7.54 3.79 -12.98
N ARG A 61 -7.72 4.17 -14.25
CA ARG A 61 -7.96 5.57 -14.66
C ARG A 61 -9.40 6.00 -14.43
N GLY A 62 -10.35 5.06 -14.50
CA GLY A 62 -11.76 5.32 -14.22
C GLY A 62 -12.09 5.55 -12.74
N TYR A 63 -11.18 5.16 -11.83
CA TYR A 63 -11.36 5.38 -10.39
C TYR A 63 -10.90 6.79 -9.98
N GLY A 64 -11.76 7.54 -9.30
CA GLY A 64 -11.45 8.90 -8.84
C GLY A 64 -10.14 8.96 -8.05
N GLY A 65 -9.09 9.49 -8.69
CA GLY A 65 -7.73 9.57 -8.14
C GLY A 65 -6.73 8.52 -8.65
N GLY A 66 -7.06 7.73 -9.67
CA GLY A 66 -6.13 6.80 -10.30
C GLY A 66 -5.77 5.59 -9.43
N LEU A 67 -4.59 5.00 -9.70
CA LEU A 67 -3.99 3.94 -8.88
C LEU A 67 -3.84 4.39 -7.42
N LYS A 68 -3.43 5.63 -7.21
CA LYS A 68 -3.35 6.26 -5.89
C LYS A 68 -4.68 6.24 -5.14
N GLY A 69 -5.78 6.51 -5.83
CA GLY A 69 -7.13 6.45 -5.25
C GLY A 69 -7.47 5.04 -4.79
N ILE A 70 -7.21 4.05 -5.64
CA ILE A 70 -7.41 2.63 -5.34
C ILE A 70 -6.54 2.20 -4.16
N ALA A 71 -5.23 2.51 -4.19
CA ALA A 71 -4.30 2.19 -3.13
C ALA A 71 -4.72 2.80 -1.80
N THR A 72 -5.12 4.07 -1.79
CA THR A 72 -5.61 4.75 -0.58
C THR A 72 -6.84 4.07 -0.01
N ALA A 73 -7.78 3.65 -0.86
CA ALA A 73 -8.97 2.95 -0.42
C ALA A 73 -8.66 1.54 0.11
N PHE A 74 -7.77 0.81 -0.58
CA PHE A 74 -7.27 -0.50 -0.17
C PHE A 74 -6.53 -0.45 1.18
N TYR A 75 -5.62 0.51 1.39
CA TYR A 75 -4.92 0.68 2.67
C TYR A 75 -5.86 1.00 3.81
N ARG A 76 -6.87 1.86 3.56
CA ARG A 76 -7.89 2.13 4.58
C ARG A 76 -8.67 0.89 4.94
N GLN A 77 -8.95 0.01 3.99
CA GLN A 77 -9.59 -1.27 4.25
C GLN A 77 -8.69 -2.17 5.10
N TYR A 78 -7.42 -2.30 4.75
CA TYR A 78 -6.43 -3.03 5.54
C TYR A 78 -6.39 -2.54 6.99
N PHE A 79 -6.16 -1.23 7.20
CA PHE A 79 -5.97 -0.64 8.53
C PHE A 79 -7.20 -0.72 9.45
N ARG A 80 -8.40 -0.98 8.92
CA ARG A 80 -9.59 -1.22 9.75
C ARG A 80 -9.49 -2.51 10.57
N SER A 81 -8.80 -3.51 10.06
CA SER A 81 -8.65 -4.83 10.69
C SER A 81 -7.19 -5.24 10.90
N ALA A 82 -6.23 -4.38 10.56
CA ALA A 82 -4.81 -4.67 10.62
C ALA A 82 -4.30 -4.99 12.04
N CYS A 83 -4.98 -4.51 13.10
CA CYS A 83 -4.54 -4.72 14.48
C CYS A 83 -5.59 -5.38 15.37
N ARG A 84 -5.12 -6.07 16.42
CA ARG A 84 -5.92 -6.52 17.56
C ARG A 84 -5.32 -6.03 18.89
N PRO A 85 -6.05 -5.23 19.69
CA PRO A 85 -7.35 -4.62 19.38
C PRO A 85 -7.24 -3.59 18.24
N ALA A 86 -8.33 -3.38 17.50
CA ALA A 86 -8.33 -2.50 16.31
C ALA A 86 -7.94 -1.05 16.62
N THR A 87 -8.13 -0.60 17.86
CA THR A 87 -7.72 0.74 18.32
C THR A 87 -6.21 0.94 18.29
N MET A 88 -5.40 -0.13 18.34
CA MET A 88 -3.93 -0.03 18.30
C MET A 88 -3.41 0.66 17.05
N ILE A 89 -4.11 0.56 15.91
CA ILE A 89 -3.67 1.21 14.68
C ILE A 89 -3.66 2.74 14.79
N GLN A 90 -4.39 3.32 15.74
CA GLN A 90 -4.38 4.77 16.00
C GLN A 90 -3.08 5.26 16.64
N SER A 91 -2.28 4.35 17.22
CA SER A 91 -0.95 4.67 17.74
C SER A 91 0.14 4.71 16.66
N TYR A 92 -0.20 4.36 15.41
CA TYR A 92 0.73 4.31 14.28
C TYR A 92 0.46 5.41 13.26
N SER A 93 1.51 5.80 12.55
CA SER A 93 1.45 6.72 11.40
C SER A 93 2.26 6.15 10.23
N CYS A 94 1.77 6.28 8.99
CA CYS A 94 2.54 5.94 7.79
C CYS A 94 3.29 7.18 7.31
N ARG A 95 4.62 7.21 7.43
CA ARG A 95 5.47 8.21 6.77
C ARG A 95 6.82 7.62 6.37
N GLN A 96 7.19 7.70 5.09
CA GLN A 96 8.53 7.43 4.58
C GLN A 96 9.35 8.74 4.39
N GLY A 97 9.57 9.54 5.45
CA GLY A 97 10.29 10.81 5.26
C GLY A 97 10.53 11.59 6.54
N ARG A 98 11.81 11.93 6.79
CA ARG A 98 12.29 12.58 8.03
C ARG A 98 11.77 14.01 8.27
N ASN A 99 11.05 14.62 7.31
CA ASN A 99 10.94 16.09 7.21
C ASN A 99 9.54 16.71 7.46
N ARG A 100 8.55 15.98 7.98
CA ARG A 100 7.27 16.60 8.45
C ARG A 100 7.12 16.44 9.94
N GLY A 101 6.68 17.52 10.62
CA GLY A 101 6.48 17.63 12.07
C GLY A 101 5.99 16.32 12.70
N LYS A 102 6.84 15.75 13.56
CA LYS A 102 6.55 14.56 14.35
C LYS A 102 5.47 14.91 15.35
N ASP A 103 4.33 14.24 15.27
CA ASP A 103 3.60 14.02 16.51
C ASP A 103 4.45 13.01 17.28
N LYS A 104 5.13 13.47 18.34
CA LYS A 104 6.09 12.66 19.09
C LYS A 104 5.45 11.42 19.74
N ASN A 105 4.12 11.36 19.77
CA ASN A 105 3.35 10.31 20.42
C ASN A 105 2.94 9.16 19.48
N LEU A 106 3.20 9.26 18.17
CA LEU A 106 2.83 8.22 17.20
C LEU A 106 4.06 7.42 16.76
N LYS A 107 3.89 6.10 16.66
CA LYS A 107 4.90 5.17 16.14
C LYS A 107 4.88 5.18 14.62
N ASP A 108 6.03 4.96 14.00
CA ASP A 108 6.08 4.71 12.56
C ASP A 108 5.52 3.32 12.24
N LEU A 109 4.84 3.20 11.10
CA LEU A 109 4.39 1.90 10.60
C LEU A 109 5.62 1.03 10.30
N PRO A 110 5.63 -0.26 10.67
CA PRO A 110 6.71 -1.16 10.30
C PRO A 110 6.93 -1.18 8.79
N GLU A 111 8.19 -1.04 8.37
CA GLU A 111 8.57 -0.91 6.97
C GLU A 111 8.15 -2.11 6.12
N GLY A 112 8.24 -3.34 6.66
CA GLY A 112 7.76 -4.54 5.96
C GLY A 112 6.27 -4.52 5.64
N ILE A 113 5.43 -3.91 6.49
CA ILE A 113 3.99 -3.75 6.20
C ILE A 113 3.81 -2.75 5.06
N LEU A 114 4.54 -1.63 5.11
CA LEU A 114 4.50 -0.60 4.08
C LEU A 114 4.92 -1.17 2.72
N HIS A 115 6.03 -1.92 2.69
CA HIS A 115 6.55 -2.60 1.53
C HIS A 115 5.52 -3.56 0.93
N ASN A 116 4.92 -4.43 1.75
CA ASN A 116 3.97 -5.42 1.25
C ASN A 116 2.67 -4.77 0.73
N LEU A 117 2.22 -3.68 1.35
CA LEU A 117 1.07 -2.90 0.90
C LEU A 117 1.32 -2.18 -0.42
N ILE A 118 2.53 -1.65 -0.64
CA ILE A 118 2.89 -1.03 -1.93
C ILE A 118 3.02 -2.10 -3.00
N GLY A 119 3.78 -3.16 -2.70
CA GLY A 119 4.06 -4.25 -3.62
C GLY A 119 2.81 -4.92 -4.15
N VAL A 120 1.84 -5.26 -3.28
CA VAL A 120 0.59 -5.91 -3.71
C VAL A 120 -0.19 -5.05 -4.73
N VAL A 121 -0.18 -3.72 -4.57
CA VAL A 121 -0.89 -2.81 -5.48
C VAL A 121 -0.15 -2.69 -6.81
N LEU A 122 1.18 -2.58 -6.79
CA LEU A 122 2.00 -2.51 -7.99
C LEU A 122 1.95 -3.81 -8.80
N ASP A 123 2.11 -4.96 -8.14
CA ASP A 123 1.96 -6.28 -8.78
C ASP A 123 0.60 -6.45 -9.45
N SER A 124 -0.46 -5.94 -8.82
CA SER A 124 -1.82 -6.08 -9.37
C SER A 124 -2.06 -5.33 -10.68
N VAL A 125 -1.26 -4.30 -10.95
CA VAL A 125 -1.28 -3.56 -12.21
C VAL A 125 -0.15 -3.96 -13.15
N GLY A 126 0.63 -4.98 -12.79
CA GLY A 126 1.76 -5.49 -13.59
C GLY A 126 3.05 -4.68 -13.44
N LEU A 127 3.15 -3.81 -12.45
CA LEU A 127 4.32 -2.94 -12.21
C LEU A 127 5.27 -3.43 -11.11
N GLY A 128 4.96 -4.54 -10.43
CA GLY A 128 5.81 -5.01 -9.33
C GLY A 128 6.99 -5.90 -9.75
N LYS A 129 7.24 -6.07 -11.05
CA LYS A 129 8.38 -6.85 -11.57
C LYS A 129 9.51 -5.95 -12.09
N ALA A 130 10.70 -6.16 -11.52
CA ALA A 130 12.04 -5.74 -11.94
C ALA A 130 12.55 -4.32 -11.57
N GLU A 131 11.71 -3.34 -11.25
CA GLU A 131 12.22 -1.98 -10.96
C GLU A 131 12.51 -1.70 -9.48
N LEU A 132 11.97 -2.50 -8.55
CA LEU A 132 12.19 -2.32 -7.10
C LEU A 132 13.43 -3.06 -6.56
N ASP A 133 14.03 -3.97 -7.33
CA ASP A 133 15.31 -4.62 -6.96
C ASP A 133 16.53 -3.73 -7.28
N MET A 134 16.37 -2.62 -8.00
CA MET A 134 17.43 -1.65 -8.26
C MET A 134 17.31 -0.45 -7.31
N THR A 135 17.68 -0.62 -6.04
CA THR A 135 18.30 0.44 -5.19
C THR A 135 18.65 -0.16 -3.83
N ALA A 136 19.62 -1.07 -3.80
CA ALA A 136 20.30 -1.48 -2.57
C ALA A 136 21.77 -1.88 -2.78
N GLU A 137 22.45 -1.31 -3.79
CA GLU A 137 23.91 -1.26 -3.95
C GLU A 137 24.16 0.08 -4.68
N GLU A 138 24.87 1.10 -4.20
CA GLU A 138 25.95 1.27 -3.22
C GLU A 138 25.76 2.52 -2.34
#